data_AF-A0A497N7Z7-F1
#
_entry.id   AF-A0A497N7Z7-F1
#
_cell.length_a   1.000
_cell.length_b   1.000
_cell.length_c   1.000
_cell.angle_alpha   90.00
_cell.angle_beta   90.00
_cell.angle_gamma   90.00
#
_symmetry.space_group_name_H-M   'P 1'
#
loop_
_entity.id
_entity.type
_entity.pdbx_description
1 polymer ?
#
loop_
_entity_poly.entity_id
_entity_poly.type
_entity_poly.pdbx_seq_one_letter_code
_entity_poly.pdbx_strand_id
1 'polypeptide(L)'
;MMPNCKLILEVVDVKGFCPFYKKGSKITFCEPAIIKEESDELCYGALLSFGPFYRPLVRGIPPEELGLGDGYISCHSAPLVIPEAHGTVFFKIKQIPVEKTPEDLWINDLEEKGILGDTETIKRKFWPENPDQPY
;
A
#
# COMPACT_ATOMS: atom_id res chain seq x y z
N MET A 1 -21.58 0.75 2.83
CA MET A 1 -20.16 1.05 3.05
C MET A 1 -19.38 -0.12 2.51
N MET A 2 -18.40 0.09 1.63
CA MET A 2 -17.54 -1.00 1.15
C MET A 2 -16.68 -1.50 2.32
N PRO A 3 -16.50 -2.81 2.49
CA PRO A 3 -15.71 -3.35 3.58
C PRO A 3 -14.24 -2.99 3.40
N ASN A 4 -13.56 -2.70 4.51
CA ASN A 4 -12.10 -2.63 4.51
C ASN A 4 -11.52 -3.97 4.03
N CYS A 5 -10.41 -3.90 3.31
CA CYS A 5 -9.80 -5.04 2.66
C CYS A 5 -8.31 -5.12 2.99
N LYS A 6 -7.86 -6.33 3.30
CA LYS A 6 -6.45 -6.69 3.16
C LYS A 6 -6.16 -6.87 1.67
N LEU A 7 -5.15 -6.18 1.18
CA LEU A 7 -4.72 -6.24 -0.21
C LEU A 7 -3.44 -7.04 -0.33
N ILE A 8 -3.38 -7.94 -1.32
CA ILE A 8 -2.17 -8.68 -1.66
C ILE A 8 -1.81 -8.35 -3.11
N LEU A 9 -0.60 -7.85 -3.32
CA LEU A 9 0.02 -7.75 -4.63
C LEU A 9 0.92 -8.96 -4.83
N GLU A 10 0.47 -9.92 -5.63
CA GLU A 10 1.24 -11.13 -5.93
C GLU A 10 1.92 -11.00 -7.29
N VAL A 11 3.22 -11.26 -7.35
CA VAL A 11 3.99 -11.26 -8.59
C VAL A 11 3.60 -12.46 -9.43
N VAL A 12 2.99 -12.22 -10.59
CA VAL A 12 2.56 -13.27 -11.52
C VAL A 12 3.58 -13.51 -12.64
N ASP A 13 4.37 -12.50 -12.99
CA ASP A 13 5.40 -12.57 -14.03
C ASP A 13 6.49 -11.50 -13.84
N VAL A 14 7.68 -11.78 -14.38
CA VAL A 14 8.81 -10.85 -14.45
C VAL A 14 9.41 -10.91 -15.85
N LYS A 15 9.36 -9.80 -16.58
CA LYS A 15 10.02 -9.67 -17.88
C LYS A 15 11.37 -8.99 -17.72
N GLY A 16 12.44 -9.72 -17.98
CA GLY A 16 13.81 -9.27 -17.73
C GLY A 16 14.28 -9.74 -16.34
N PHE A 17 15.01 -8.87 -15.62
CA PHE A 17 15.61 -9.19 -14.32
C PHE A 17 15.13 -8.23 -13.24
N CYS A 18 14.59 -8.75 -12.12
CA CYS A 18 14.32 -7.95 -10.93
C CYS A 18 15.12 -8.53 -9.74
N PRO A 19 15.93 -7.72 -9.05
CA PRO A 19 16.69 -8.20 -7.89
C PRO A 19 15.84 -8.35 -6.63
N PHE A 20 14.65 -7.73 -6.58
CA PHE A 20 13.74 -7.76 -5.41
C PHE A 20 12.65 -8.81 -5.53
N TYR A 21 12.15 -9.08 -6.74
CA TYR A 21 10.94 -9.86 -6.93
C TYR A 21 11.14 -11.01 -7.90
N LYS A 22 10.50 -12.13 -7.59
CA LYS A 22 10.33 -13.29 -8.45
C LYS A 22 8.86 -13.68 -8.47
N LYS A 23 8.45 -14.52 -9.43
CA LYS A 23 7.08 -15.06 -9.46
C LYS A 23 6.72 -15.70 -8.11
N GLY A 24 5.54 -15.36 -7.59
CA GLY A 24 5.04 -15.79 -6.29
C GLY A 24 5.43 -14.88 -5.12
N SER A 25 6.35 -13.92 -5.30
CA SER A 25 6.60 -12.89 -4.28
C SER A 25 5.34 -12.06 -4.03
N LYS A 26 5.16 -11.55 -2.81
CA LYS A 26 4.00 -10.76 -2.43
C LYS A 26 4.34 -9.52 -1.60
N ILE A 27 3.47 -8.51 -1.72
CA ILE A 27 3.40 -7.36 -0.82
C ILE A 27 1.98 -7.29 -0.27
N THR A 28 1.85 -7.17 1.05
CA THR A 28 0.56 -7.17 1.73
C THR A 28 0.29 -5.84 2.40
N PHE A 29 -0.91 -5.30 2.22
CA PHE A 29 -1.37 -4.04 2.79
C PHE A 29 -2.66 -4.23 3.59
N CYS A 30 -2.80 -3.50 4.68
CA CYS A 30 -4.05 -3.35 5.43
C CYS A 30 -4.02 -1.99 6.11
N GLU A 31 -4.99 -1.11 5.85
CA GLU A 31 -4.92 0.32 6.20
C GLU A 31 -4.54 0.56 7.68
N PRO A 32 -3.58 1.47 7.97
CA PRO A 32 -2.81 2.32 7.06
C PRO A 32 -1.44 1.71 6.69
N ALA A 33 -1.27 0.40 6.88
CA ALA A 33 0.03 -0.26 6.99
C ALA A 33 0.36 -1.20 5.82
N ILE A 34 1.67 -1.38 5.61
CA ILE A 34 2.23 -2.55 4.93
C ILE A 34 2.45 -3.62 6.00
N ILE A 35 1.88 -4.81 5.81
CA ILE A 35 2.03 -5.95 6.72
C ILE A 35 3.33 -6.67 6.35
N LYS A 36 4.43 -6.28 7.00
CA LYS A 36 5.78 -6.73 6.65
C LYS A 36 5.94 -8.23 6.83
N GLU A 37 5.31 -8.78 7.85
CA GLU A 37 5.33 -10.20 8.19
C GLU A 37 4.61 -11.06 7.13
N GLU A 38 3.71 -10.44 6.35
CA GLU A 38 3.00 -11.08 5.24
C GLU A 38 3.57 -10.68 3.86
N SER A 39 4.72 -9.98 3.82
CA SER A 39 5.36 -9.50 2.59
C SER A 39 6.75 -10.13 2.43
N ASP A 40 7.20 -10.33 1.19
CA ASP A 40 8.55 -10.85 0.93
C ASP A 40 9.60 -9.73 0.94
N GLU A 41 9.53 -8.82 -0.04
CA GLU A 41 10.46 -7.71 -0.21
C GLU A 41 9.68 -6.41 -0.44
N LEU A 42 10.24 -5.29 -0.02
CA LEU A 42 9.63 -3.97 -0.17
C LEU A 42 10.52 -3.05 -1.03
N CYS A 43 10.39 -3.19 -2.34
CA CYS A 43 11.05 -2.29 -3.30
C CYS A 43 10.28 -0.97 -3.41
N TYR A 44 10.96 0.14 -3.12
CA TYR A 44 10.36 1.48 -3.16
C TYR A 44 9.77 1.85 -4.53
N GLY A 45 10.41 1.45 -5.64
CA GLY A 45 9.89 1.71 -6.99
C GLY A 45 8.55 1.02 -7.26
N ALA A 46 8.36 -0.21 -6.77
CA ALA A 46 7.09 -0.91 -6.87
C ALA A 46 6.02 -0.26 -5.97
N LEU A 47 6.40 0.17 -4.77
CA LEU A 47 5.50 0.90 -3.87
C LEU A 47 5.03 2.22 -4.48
N LEU A 48 5.90 2.98 -5.15
CA LEU A 48 5.53 4.21 -5.84
C LEU A 48 4.62 3.97 -7.05
N SER A 49 4.85 2.87 -7.79
CA SER A 49 3.98 2.48 -8.91
C SER A 49 2.57 2.14 -8.42
N PHE A 50 2.47 1.54 -7.23
CA PHE A 50 1.21 1.14 -6.62
C PHE A 50 0.52 2.24 -5.80
N GLY A 51 1.28 3.18 -5.24
CA GLY A 51 0.83 4.21 -4.30
C GLY A 51 -0.47 4.93 -4.68
N PRO A 52 -0.67 5.34 -5.95
CA PRO A 52 -1.91 6.00 -6.38
C PRO A 52 -3.18 5.16 -6.16
N PHE A 53 -3.07 3.83 -6.14
CA PHE A 53 -4.20 2.91 -6.04
C PHE A 53 -4.38 2.32 -4.65
N TYR A 54 -3.39 2.47 -3.77
CA TYR A 54 -3.38 1.87 -2.43
C TYR A 54 -4.67 2.14 -1.65
N ARG A 55 -4.99 3.41 -1.40
CA ARG A 55 -6.08 3.82 -0.52
C ARG A 55 -7.47 3.38 -1.01
N PRO A 56 -7.86 3.57 -2.29
CA PRO A 56 -9.14 3.06 -2.75
C PRO A 56 -9.22 1.52 -2.69
N LEU A 57 -8.14 0.81 -3.04
CA LEU A 57 -8.12 -0.66 -3.03
C LEU A 57 -8.24 -1.26 -1.63
N VAL A 58 -7.54 -0.73 -0.62
CA VAL A 58 -7.67 -1.23 0.77
C VAL A 58 -9.03 -0.85 1.40
N ARG A 59 -9.78 0.08 0.79
CA ARG A 59 -11.15 0.44 1.18
C ARG A 59 -12.22 -0.29 0.36
N GLY A 60 -11.82 -1.31 -0.38
CA GLY A 60 -12.74 -2.22 -1.07
C GLY A 60 -13.24 -1.75 -2.43
N ILE A 61 -12.74 -0.65 -2.99
CA ILE A 61 -13.05 -0.27 -4.38
C ILE A 61 -12.39 -1.30 -5.31
N PRO A 62 -13.12 -1.96 -6.21
CA PRO A 62 -12.57 -3.01 -7.06
C PRO A 62 -11.59 -2.43 -8.11
N PRO A 63 -10.54 -3.18 -8.52
CA PRO A 63 -9.54 -2.68 -9.47
C PRO A 63 -10.12 -2.22 -10.82
N GLU A 64 -11.21 -2.85 -11.27
CA GLU A 64 -11.90 -2.53 -12.52
C GLU A 64 -12.42 -1.09 -12.53
N GLU A 65 -12.96 -0.62 -11.39
CA GLU A 65 -13.45 0.75 -11.22
C GLU A 65 -12.32 1.79 -11.20
N LEU A 66 -11.09 1.35 -10.92
CA LEU A 66 -9.88 2.18 -10.94
C LEU A 66 -9.16 2.14 -12.30
N GLY A 67 -9.72 1.46 -13.30
CA GLY A 67 -9.13 1.34 -14.63
C GLY A 67 -7.98 0.33 -14.72
N LEU A 68 -7.86 -0.59 -13.76
CA LEU A 68 -6.80 -1.61 -13.72
C LEU A 68 -7.19 -2.92 -14.43
N GLY A 69 -8.30 -2.92 -15.18
CA GLY A 69 -8.84 -4.11 -15.86
C GLY A 69 -9.04 -5.25 -14.88
N ASP A 70 -8.55 -6.45 -15.22
CA ASP A 70 -8.64 -7.67 -14.40
C ASP A 70 -7.76 -7.67 -13.12
N GLY A 71 -7.45 -6.49 -12.59
CA GLY A 71 -6.68 -6.31 -11.35
C GLY A 71 -5.19 -6.53 -11.52
N TYR A 72 -4.59 -6.07 -12.61
CA TYR A 72 -3.15 -6.15 -12.83
C TYR A 72 -2.49 -4.78 -12.78
N ILE A 73 -1.30 -4.73 -12.17
CA ILE A 73 -0.46 -3.53 -12.16
C ILE A 73 1.00 -3.93 -12.37
N SER A 74 1.77 -3.08 -13.03
CA SER A 74 3.18 -3.33 -13.28
C SER A 74 4.09 -2.28 -12.66
N CYS A 75 5.18 -2.74 -12.05
CA CYS A 75 6.35 -1.91 -11.79
C CYS A 75 7.16 -1.88 -13.09
N HIS A 76 7.05 -0.77 -13.83
CA HIS A 76 7.75 -0.59 -15.09
C HIS A 76 9.19 -0.17 -14.87
N SER A 77 10.09 -0.75 -15.66
CA SER A 77 11.43 -0.22 -15.83
C SER A 77 11.77 -0.22 -17.32
N ALA A 78 12.58 0.77 -17.74
CA ALA A 78 12.93 0.98 -19.13
C ALA A 78 13.59 -0.28 -19.74
N PRO A 79 13.33 -0.59 -21.02
CA PRO A 79 13.84 -1.80 -21.65
C PRO A 79 15.38 -1.86 -21.64
N LEU A 80 15.87 -3.06 -21.38
CA LEU A 80 17.27 -3.44 -21.21
C LEU A 80 18.06 -3.26 -22.51
N VAL A 81 18.88 -2.21 -22.60
CA VAL A 81 19.99 -2.14 -23.57
C VAL A 81 21.31 -2.59 -22.93
N ILE A 82 21.34 -2.72 -21.60
CA ILE A 82 22.51 -3.07 -20.80
C ILE A 82 22.15 -4.01 -19.62
N PRO A 83 23.07 -4.90 -19.19
CA PRO A 83 22.82 -5.93 -18.15
C PRO A 83 22.42 -5.39 -16.77
N GLU A 84 22.68 -4.11 -16.48
CA GLU A 84 22.46 -3.49 -15.17
C GLU A 84 21.04 -2.90 -14.99
N ALA A 85 20.17 -3.00 -15.99
CA ALA A 85 18.81 -2.44 -15.91
C ALA A 85 17.79 -3.40 -15.24
N HIS A 86 16.77 -2.84 -14.61
CA HIS A 86 15.67 -3.59 -14.02
C HIS A 86 14.66 -4.03 -15.09
N GLY A 87 14.02 -5.17 -14.89
CA GLY A 87 12.92 -5.69 -15.67
C GLY A 87 11.57 -5.12 -15.24
N THR A 88 10.52 -5.45 -16.00
CA THR A 88 9.13 -5.14 -15.63
C THR A 88 8.54 -6.26 -14.80
N VAL A 89 8.00 -5.93 -13.63
CA VAL A 89 7.34 -6.89 -12.72
C VAL A 89 5.84 -6.70 -12.82
N PHE A 90 5.10 -7.79 -13.01
CA PHE A 90 3.64 -7.78 -13.09
C PHE A 90 3.05 -8.34 -11.80
N PHE A 91 2.15 -7.58 -11.19
CA PHE A 91 1.44 -7.96 -9.98
C PHE A 91 -0.04 -8.19 -10.29
N LYS A 92 -0.62 -9.21 -9.66
CA LYS A 92 -2.06 -9.39 -9.56
C LYS A 92 -2.53 -8.91 -8.20
N ILE A 93 -3.58 -8.11 -8.21
CA ILE A 93 -4.24 -7.57 -7.03
C ILE A 93 -5.25 -8.59 -6.52
N LYS A 94 -5.23 -8.84 -5.21
CA LYS A 94 -6.24 -9.63 -4.51
C LYS A 94 -6.75 -8.82 -3.31
N GLN A 95 -8.06 -8.59 -3.26
CA GLN A 95 -8.75 -7.99 -2.12
C GLN A 95 -9.39 -9.08 -1.28
N ILE A 96 -9.11 -9.06 0.02
CA ILE A 96 -9.69 -9.97 1.00
C ILE A 96 -10.40 -9.09 2.03
N PRO A 97 -11.74 -9.17 2.16
CA PRO A 97 -12.46 -8.43 3.19
C PRO A 97 -11.91 -8.74 4.59
N VAL A 98 -11.80 -7.71 5.43
CA VAL A 98 -11.38 -7.83 6.82
C VAL A 98 -12.38 -7.15 7.73
N GLU A 99 -12.54 -7.70 8.94
CA GLU A 99 -13.41 -7.14 9.96
C GLU A 99 -12.79 -5.89 10.60
N LYS A 100 -11.48 -5.93 10.86
CA LYS A 100 -10.73 -4.82 11.48
C LYS A 100 -9.41 -4.61 10.76
N THR A 101 -9.04 -3.35 10.63
CA THR A 101 -7.75 -2.89 10.10
C THR A 101 -6.82 -2.47 11.25
N PRO A 102 -5.51 -2.36 11.02
CA PRO A 102 -4.60 -1.69 11.94
C PRO A 102 -5.05 -0.28 12.35
N GLU A 103 -5.70 0.48 11.46
CA GLU A 103 -6.30 1.78 11.79
C GLU A 103 -7.40 1.63 12.85
N ASP A 104 -8.31 0.68 12.68
CA ASP A 104 -9.39 0.43 13.65
C ASP A 104 -8.82 0.03 15.02
N LEU A 105 -7.77 -0.80 15.04
CA LEU A 105 -7.09 -1.18 16.28
C LEU A 105 -6.44 0.01 16.97
N TRP A 106 -5.79 0.88 16.20
CA TRP A 106 -5.17 2.09 16.72
C TRP A 106 -6.21 3.08 17.25
N ILE A 107 -7.31 3.32 16.54
CA ILE A 107 -8.40 4.20 16.99
C ILE A 107 -9.01 3.69 18.31
N ASN A 108 -9.28 2.39 18.42
CA ASN A 108 -9.81 1.80 19.66
C ASN A 108 -8.83 1.99 20.84
N ASP A 109 -7.52 1.79 20.62
CA ASP A 109 -6.50 2.02 21.65
C ASP A 109 -6.45 3.49 22.10
N LEU A 110 -6.63 4.44 21.19
CA LEU A 110 -6.73 5.87 21.53
C LEU A 110 -7.99 6.18 22.34
N GLU A 111 -9.12 5.58 21.98
CA GLU A 111 -10.40 5.75 22.68
C GLU A 111 -10.32 5.21 24.10
N GLU A 112 -9.80 3.99 24.27
CA GLU A 112 -9.59 3.36 25.58
C GLU A 112 -8.67 4.17 26.49
N LYS A 113 -7.70 4.89 25.90
CA LYS A 113 -6.79 5.80 26.61
C LYS A 113 -7.38 7.19 26.86
N GLY A 114 -8.58 7.49 26.35
CA GLY A 114 -9.24 8.79 26.50
C GLY A 114 -8.55 9.94 25.77
N ILE A 115 -7.71 9.62 24.77
CA ILE A 115 -6.94 10.60 23.98
C ILE A 115 -7.53 10.81 22.58
N LEU A 116 -8.51 9.99 22.17
CA LEU A 116 -9.23 10.16 20.93
C LEU A 116 -10.05 11.45 20.96
N GLY A 117 -9.79 12.36 20.03
CA GLY A 117 -10.50 13.64 19.95
C GLY A 117 -10.06 14.69 20.96
N ASP A 118 -8.93 14.49 21.66
CA ASP A 118 -8.35 15.53 22.50
C ASP A 118 -7.99 16.75 21.63
N THR A 119 -8.69 17.86 21.88
CA THR A 119 -8.56 19.11 21.11
C THR A 119 -7.27 19.86 21.43
N GLU A 120 -6.59 19.50 22.52
CA GLU A 120 -5.18 19.83 22.66
C GLU A 120 -4.43 18.99 21.62
N THR A 121 -4.32 19.52 20.40
CA THR A 121 -3.43 18.98 19.37
C THR A 121 -2.17 18.54 20.08
N ILE A 122 -1.83 17.25 20.04
CA ILE A 122 -0.56 16.77 20.61
C ILE A 122 0.53 17.46 19.77
N LYS A 123 0.90 18.69 20.18
CA LYS A 123 1.85 19.54 19.48
C LYS A 123 3.20 18.87 19.67
N ARG A 124 3.54 17.99 18.72
CA ARG A 124 4.90 17.48 18.61
C ARG A 124 5.81 18.70 18.54
N LYS A 125 6.96 18.68 19.22
CA LYS A 125 7.86 19.85 19.31
C LYS A 125 8.23 20.49 17.96
N PHE A 126 8.08 19.76 16.86
CA PHE A 126 8.38 20.21 15.50
C PHE A 126 7.16 20.73 14.72
N TRP A 127 5.95 20.66 15.28
CA TRP A 127 4.73 21.00 14.57
C TRP A 127 4.52 22.53 14.54
N PRO A 128 4.21 23.12 13.37
CA PRO A 128 3.95 24.56 13.29
C PRO A 128 2.72 24.97 14.10
N GLU A 129 2.64 26.26 14.46
CA GLU A 129 1.50 26.79 15.22
C GLU A 129 0.16 26.62 14.48
N ASN A 130 0.19 26.63 13.13
CA ASN A 130 -0.96 26.39 12.25
C ASN A 130 -0.71 25.14 11.36
N PRO A 131 -1.01 23.92 11.85
CA PRO A 131 -0.89 22.65 11.12
C PRO A 131 -1.49 22.65 9.72
N ASP A 132 -2.67 23.26 9.61
CA ASP A 132 -3.61 23.04 8.51
C ASP A 132 -3.51 24.13 7.44
N GLN A 133 -2.62 25.11 7.63
CA GLN A 133 -2.31 26.11 6.63
C GLN A 133 -1.08 25.65 5.85
N PRO A 134 -1.22 25.32 4.54
CA PRO A 134 -0.05 25.16 3.71
C PRO A 134 0.74 26.49 3.72
N TYR A 135 2.05 26.40 3.94
CA TYR A 135 2.96 27.55 3.84
C TYR A 135 2.90 28.21 2.46
#